data_AF-A0A2X4URT5-F1
#
_entry.id   AF-A0A2X4URT5-F1
#
_cell.length_a   1.000
_cell.length_b   1.000
_cell.length_c   1.000
_cell.angle_alpha   90.00
_cell.angle_beta   90.00
_cell.angle_gamma   90.00
#
_symmetry.space_group_name_H-M   'P 1'
#
loop_
_entity.id
_entity.type
_entity.pdbx_description
1 polymer ?
#
loop_
_entity_poly.entity_id
_entity_poly.type
_entity_poly.pdbx_seq_one_letter_code
_entity_poly.pdbx_strand_id
1 'polypeptide(L)'
;MVEKGSDKHIAYAASKAALDNMTRSFARKLAPEVKVNAIAPALIIFNPGDDEPYRQQALAKSLMKIAPGESEVVNLVNYLLDSRYVTGRTHGVDGGRPLR
;
A
#
# COMPACT_ATOMS: atom_id res chain seq x y z
N MET A 1 1.55 -6.25 4.93
CA MET A 1 1.90 -6.37 6.35
C MET A 1 2.98 -5.35 6.63
N VAL A 2 2.88 -4.61 7.74
CA VAL A 2 3.92 -3.65 8.13
C VAL A 2 5.00 -4.40 8.89
N GLU A 3 6.10 -4.71 8.20
CA GLU A 3 7.19 -5.55 8.73
C GLU A 3 8.48 -4.76 8.98
N LYS A 4 8.50 -3.48 8.59
CA LYS A 4 9.67 -2.61 8.68
C LYS A 4 9.34 -1.31 9.41
N GLY A 5 10.12 -0.99 10.44
CA GLY A 5 10.05 0.28 11.17
C GLY A 5 10.67 1.44 10.40
N SER A 6 10.52 2.66 10.93
CA SER A 6 11.17 3.87 10.41
C SER A 6 11.75 4.69 11.56
N ASP A 7 13.04 4.98 11.47
CA ASP A 7 13.78 5.90 12.35
C ASP A 7 13.37 7.37 12.13
N LYS A 8 13.02 7.74 10.89
CA LYS A 8 12.60 9.09 10.51
C LYS A 8 11.10 9.37 10.76
N HIS A 9 10.28 8.32 10.83
CA HIS A 9 8.82 8.45 10.90
C HIS A 9 8.17 7.45 11.88
N ILE A 10 8.65 7.39 13.12
CA ILE A 10 8.24 6.39 14.13
C ILE A 10 6.72 6.38 14.35
N ALA A 11 6.11 7.53 14.65
CA ALA A 11 4.67 7.62 14.92
C ALA A 11 3.81 7.23 13.71
N TYR A 12 4.26 7.58 12.50
CA TYR A 12 3.60 7.20 11.26
C TYR A 12 3.72 5.70 10.98
N ALA A 13 4.90 5.10 11.19
CA ALA A 13 5.08 3.67 11.05
C ALA A 13 4.20 2.89 12.03
N ALA A 14 4.11 3.36 13.29
CA ALA A 14 3.24 2.78 14.31
C ALA A 14 1.75 2.86 13.90
N SER A 15 1.28 4.01 13.38
CA SER A 15 -0.11 4.15 12.95
C SER A 15 -0.46 3.25 11.76
N LYS A 16 0.48 3.04 10.83
CA LYS A 16 0.29 2.09 9.72
C LYS A 16 0.29 0.63 10.18
N ALA A 17 1.11 0.27 11.16
CA ALA A 17 1.06 -1.06 11.77
C ALA A 17 -0.27 -1.30 12.50
N ALA A 18 -0.78 -0.29 13.22
CA ALA A 18 -2.10 -0.34 13.84
C ALA A 18 -3.20 -0.53 12.80
N LEU A 19 -3.14 0.19 11.66
CA LEU A 19 -4.10 0.03 10.56
C LEU A 19 -4.08 -1.38 9.96
N ASP A 20 -2.90 -1.96 9.71
CA ASP A 20 -2.77 -3.34 9.19
C ASP A 20 -3.40 -4.38 10.14
N ASN A 21 -3.27 -4.15 11.46
CA ASN A 21 -3.96 -4.97 12.46
C ASN A 21 -5.49 -4.73 12.45
N MET A 22 -5.93 -3.46 12.40
CA MET A 22 -7.35 -3.10 12.35
C MET A 22 -8.05 -3.74 11.16
N THR A 23 -7.40 -3.83 9.99
CA THR A 23 -7.94 -4.54 8.82
C THR A 23 -8.31 -6.00 9.14
N ARG A 24 -7.44 -6.74 9.83
CA ARG A 24 -7.69 -8.13 10.23
C ARG A 24 -8.78 -8.21 11.29
N SER A 25 -8.75 -7.31 12.27
CA SER A 25 -9.72 -7.24 13.35
C SER A 25 -11.13 -6.93 12.84
N PHE A 26 -11.28 -5.97 11.93
CA PHE A 26 -12.56 -5.65 11.30
C PHE A 26 -13.02 -6.74 10.33
N ALA A 27 -12.13 -7.35 9.56
CA ALA A 27 -12.48 -8.51 8.72
C ALA A 27 -13.08 -9.65 9.56
N ARG A 28 -12.50 -9.95 10.73
CA ARG A 28 -13.06 -10.95 11.66
C ARG A 28 -14.40 -10.52 12.27
N LYS A 29 -14.55 -9.23 12.58
CA LYS A 29 -15.74 -8.69 13.25
C LYS A 29 -16.97 -8.61 12.33
N LEU A 30 -16.75 -8.33 11.05
CA LEU A 30 -17.83 -7.99 10.11
C LEU A 30 -18.11 -9.10 9.08
N ALA A 31 -17.36 -10.20 9.08
CA ALA A 31 -17.65 -11.35 8.23
C ALA A 31 -18.83 -12.17 8.78
N PRO A 32 -19.65 -12.79 7.89
CA PRO A 32 -19.50 -12.84 6.43
C PRO A 32 -20.07 -11.63 5.65
N GLU A 33 -20.72 -10.68 6.31
CA GLU A 33 -21.49 -9.61 5.66
C GLU A 33 -20.62 -8.58 4.93
N VAL A 34 -19.44 -8.26 5.48
CA VAL A 34 -18.52 -7.26 4.93
C VAL A 34 -17.09 -7.80 4.83
N LYS A 35 -16.49 -7.63 3.65
CA LYS A 35 -15.05 -7.87 3.43
C LYS A 35 -14.26 -6.62 3.78
N VAL A 36 -13.12 -6.78 4.45
CA VAL A 36 -12.24 -5.67 4.83
C VAL A 36 -10.83 -5.99 4.37
N ASN A 37 -10.27 -5.15 3.50
CA ASN A 37 -8.88 -5.28 3.04
C ASN A 37 -8.19 -3.91 3.12
N ALA A 38 -6.87 -3.91 3.03
CA ALA A 38 -6.05 -2.70 2.97
C ALA A 38 -5.22 -2.68 1.68
N ILE A 39 -4.96 -1.47 1.19
CA ILE A 39 -4.04 -1.21 0.09
C ILE A 39 -2.85 -0.45 0.68
N ALA A 40 -1.65 -0.98 0.42
CA ALA A 40 -0.38 -0.43 0.89
C ALA A 40 0.42 0.11 -0.32
N PRO A 41 0.20 1.38 -0.70
CA PRO A 41 0.92 1.98 -1.81
C PRO A 41 2.36 2.37 -1.43
N ALA A 42 3.26 2.33 -2.42
CA ALA A 42 4.53 3.04 -2.37
C ALA A 42 4.47 4.30 -3.25
N LEU A 43 5.48 4.56 -4.09
CA LEU A 43 5.46 5.68 -5.01
C LEU A 43 4.38 5.45 -6.08
N ILE A 44 3.35 6.30 -6.08
CA ILE A 44 2.28 6.28 -7.09
C ILE A 44 2.41 7.48 -8.04
N ILE A 45 2.56 8.69 -7.48
CA ILE A 45 2.66 9.97 -8.21
C ILE A 45 3.73 10.85 -7.55
N PHE A 46 4.42 11.68 -8.33
CA PHE A 46 5.34 12.71 -7.84
C PHE A 46 4.60 14.00 -7.50
N ASN A 47 5.08 14.72 -6.49
CA ASN A 47 4.53 16.02 -6.15
C ASN A 47 4.97 17.09 -7.17
N PRO A 48 4.15 18.14 -7.40
CA PRO A 48 4.60 19.33 -8.10
C PRO A 48 5.80 19.92 -7.37
N GLY A 49 6.97 19.94 -8.02
CA GLY A 49 8.22 20.45 -7.44
C GLY A 49 9.26 19.39 -7.04
N ASP A 50 8.93 18.09 -7.11
CA ASP A 50 9.93 17.04 -6.97
C ASP A 50 10.97 17.15 -8.10
N ASP A 51 12.25 17.32 -7.74
CA ASP A 51 13.34 17.51 -8.71
C ASP A 51 13.76 16.19 -9.41
N GLU A 52 14.47 16.31 -10.52
CA GLU A 52 14.89 15.16 -11.32
C GLU A 52 15.80 14.18 -10.55
N PRO A 53 16.82 14.64 -9.79
CA PRO A 53 17.62 13.73 -8.95
C PRO A 53 16.80 12.93 -7.96
N TYR A 54 15.85 13.55 -7.27
CA TYR A 54 14.94 12.87 -6.33
C TYR A 54 14.05 11.87 -7.05
N ARG A 55 13.48 12.24 -8.21
CA ARG A 55 12.64 11.35 -9.02
C ARG A 55 13.40 10.09 -9.41
N GLN A 56 14.61 10.22 -9.93
CA GLN A 56 15.45 9.09 -10.32
C GLN A 56 15.76 8.18 -9.12
N GLN A 57 16.11 8.75 -7.97
CA GLN A 57 16.33 7.99 -6.75
C GLN A 57 15.07 7.28 -6.25
N ALA A 58 13.89 7.91 -6.37
CA ALA A 58 12.63 7.35 -5.92
C ALA A 58 12.18 6.18 -6.81
N LEU A 59 12.27 6.31 -8.14
CA LEU A 59 12.01 5.24 -9.10
C LEU A 59 12.94 4.05 -8.86
N ALA A 60 14.21 4.31 -8.55
CA ALA A 60 15.18 3.29 -8.21
C ALA A 60 14.92 2.57 -6.87
N LYS A 61 13.79 2.76 -6.19
CA LYS A 61 13.44 2.00 -4.98
C LYS A 61 12.53 0.79 -5.27
N SER A 62 11.90 0.72 -6.43
CA SER A 62 11.05 -0.42 -6.81
C SER A 62 11.70 -1.26 -7.91
N LEU A 63 11.20 -2.47 -8.14
CA LEU A 63 11.63 -3.30 -9.28
C LEU A 63 11.12 -2.73 -10.60
N MET A 64 9.88 -2.20 -10.59
CA MET A 64 9.23 -1.66 -11.79
C MET A 64 9.77 -0.30 -12.24
N LYS A 65 10.42 0.47 -11.36
CA LYS A 65 11.08 1.76 -11.67
C LYS A 65 10.18 2.79 -12.39
N ILE A 66 8.88 2.77 -12.09
CA ILE A 66 7.89 3.73 -12.60
C ILE A 66 7.11 4.37 -11.45
N ALA A 67 6.56 5.55 -11.70
CA ALA A 67 5.46 6.12 -10.93
C ALA A 67 4.17 5.86 -11.74
N PRO A 68 3.38 4.84 -11.39
CA PRO A 68 2.34 4.32 -12.28
C PRO A 68 1.10 5.21 -12.43
N GLY A 69 0.91 6.20 -11.57
CA GLY A 69 -0.33 6.97 -11.50
C GLY A 69 -1.40 6.32 -10.62
N GLU A 70 -2.41 7.11 -10.27
CA GLU A 70 -3.52 6.73 -9.39
C GLU A 70 -4.37 5.59 -9.94
N SER A 71 -4.38 5.40 -11.26
CA SER A 71 -5.15 4.35 -11.95
C SER A 71 -4.83 2.97 -11.42
N GLU A 72 -3.58 2.68 -11.04
CA GLU A 72 -3.21 1.37 -10.48
C GLU A 72 -3.84 1.10 -9.11
N VAL A 73 -4.05 2.14 -8.29
CA VAL A 73 -4.77 1.99 -7.03
C VAL A 73 -6.25 1.70 -7.30
N VAL A 74 -6.85 2.39 -8.27
CA VAL A 74 -8.24 2.17 -8.69
C VAL A 74 -8.45 0.75 -9.23
N ASN A 75 -7.52 0.26 -10.05
CA ASN A 75 -7.54 -1.09 -10.60
C ASN A 75 -7.59 -2.14 -9.48
N LEU A 76 -6.78 -1.97 -8.43
CA LEU A 76 -6.78 -2.88 -7.29
C LEU A 76 -8.08 -2.77 -6.45
N VAL A 77 -8.64 -1.58 -6.29
CA VAL A 77 -9.94 -1.41 -5.62
C VAL A 77 -11.01 -2.21 -6.36
N ASN A 78 -11.09 -2.07 -7.69
CA ASN A 78 -12.05 -2.81 -8.51
C ASN A 78 -11.86 -4.33 -8.38
N TYR A 79 -10.62 -4.81 -8.43
CA TYR A 79 -10.30 -6.22 -8.19
C TYR A 79 -10.82 -6.73 -6.83
N LEU A 80 -10.67 -5.93 -5.77
CA LEU A 80 -11.13 -6.30 -4.43
C LEU A 80 -12.66 -6.24 -4.29
N LEU A 81 -13.33 -5.35 -5.03
CA LEU A 81 -14.79 -5.29 -5.09
C LEU A 81 -15.38 -6.49 -5.83
N ASP A 82 -14.77 -6.90 -6.94
CA ASP A 82 -15.22 -8.05 -7.73
C ASP A 82 -15.00 -9.39 -7.01
N SER A 83 -13.94 -9.49 -6.20
CA SER A 83 -13.67 -10.69 -5.42
C SER A 83 -14.69 -10.88 -4.29
N ARG A 84 -15.29 -12.08 -4.19
CA ARG A 84 -16.17 -12.45 -3.06
C ARG A 84 -15.47 -13.20 -1.92
N TYR A 85 -14.18 -13.48 -2.04
CA TYR A 85 -13.47 -14.40 -1.15
C TYR A 85 -12.23 -13.80 -0.47
N VAL A 86 -11.81 -12.60 -0.89
CA VAL A 86 -10.64 -11.93 -0.31
C VAL A 86 -11.08 -10.96 0.79
N THR A 87 -10.70 -11.25 2.03
CA THR A 87 -10.89 -10.40 3.22
C THR A 87 -9.71 -10.56 4.18
N GLY A 88 -9.47 -9.54 5.02
CA GLY A 88 -8.42 -9.51 6.03
C GLY A 88 -7.00 -9.39 5.48
N ARG A 89 -6.83 -8.95 4.22
CA ARG A 89 -5.53 -8.89 3.55
C ARG A 89 -5.07 -7.47 3.29
N THR A 90 -3.75 -7.30 3.27
CA THR A 90 -3.08 -6.06 2.87
C THR A 90 -2.36 -6.32 1.57
N HIS A 91 -2.68 -5.54 0.55
CA HIS A 91 -2.17 -5.69 -0.81
C HIS A 91 -1.18 -4.58 -1.12
N GLY A 92 0.04 -4.94 -1.51
CA GLY A 92 1.05 -3.97 -1.95
C GLY A 92 0.73 -3.42 -3.34
N VAL A 93 0.78 -2.10 -3.49
CA VAL A 93 0.82 -1.39 -4.79
C VAL A 93 2.12 -0.62 -4.81
N ASP A 94 3.22 -1.36 -4.95
CA ASP A 94 4.56 -0.87 -4.61
C ASP A 94 5.63 -1.17 -5.66
N GLY A 95 5.25 -1.74 -6.80
CA GLY A 95 6.16 -2.09 -7.89
C GLY A 95 7.25 -3.08 -7.47
N GLY A 96 7.00 -3.92 -6.46
CA GLY A 96 7.95 -4.92 -5.96
C GLY A 96 9.03 -4.33 -5.03
N ARG A 97 8.83 -3.12 -4.51
CA ARG A 97 9.79 -2.45 -3.61
C ARG A 97 10.31 -3.30 -2.42
N PRO A 98 9.50 -4.17 -1.78
CA PRO A 98 10.02 -5.01 -0.69
C PRO A 98 11.07 -6.04 -1.12
N LEU A 99 11.17 -6.36 -2.41
CA LEU A 99 12.10 -7.35 -2.96
C LEU A 99 13.43 -6.75 -3.46
N ARG A 100 13.67 -5.46 -3.19
CA ARG A 100 14.85 -4.72 -3.64
C ARG A 100 15.78 -4.37 -2.49
#